data_AF-S0KBH3-F1
#
_entry.id   AF-S0KBH3-F1
#
_cell.length_a   1.000
_cell.length_b   1.000
_cell.length_c   1.000
_cell.angle_alpha   90.00
_cell.angle_beta   90.00
_cell.angle_gamma   90.00
#
_symmetry.space_group_name_H-M   'P 1'
#
loop_
_entity.id
_entity.type
_entity.pdbx_description
1 polymer ?
#
loop_
_entity_poly.entity_id
_entity_poly.type
_entity_poly.pdbx_seq_one_letter_code
_entity_poly.pdbx_strand_id
1 'polypeptide(L)'
;MIKRMTIEEYQIRMKAYSLRQLDEEYKLHKLAWQINQAQAADKKGKAVYRRFDDFFNFKKMEQRILGTRPEDEVLKDKSLSDMMLKSNK
;
A
#
# COMPACT_ATOMS: atom_id res chain seq x y z
N MET A 1 -25.03 22.48 -18.94
CA MET A 1 -23.61 22.86 -19.01
C MET A 1 -22.76 21.68 -18.59
N ILE A 2 -21.85 21.21 -19.44
CA ILE A 2 -20.89 20.16 -19.08
C ILE A 2 -19.73 20.86 -18.37
N LYS A 3 -19.52 20.58 -17.06
CA LYS A 3 -18.34 21.07 -16.34
C LYS A 3 -17.09 20.46 -17.00
N ARG A 4 -16.22 21.29 -17.58
CA ARG A 4 -14.88 20.87 -18.01
C ARG A 4 -14.03 20.68 -16.77
N MET A 5 -13.71 19.43 -16.45
CA MET A 5 -12.75 19.07 -15.41
C MET A 5 -11.34 19.34 -15.93
N THR A 6 -10.45 19.87 -15.08
CA THR A 6 -9.04 19.95 -15.45
C THR A 6 -8.40 18.56 -15.42
N ILE A 7 -7.33 18.37 -16.17
CA ILE A 7 -6.58 17.10 -16.17
C ILE A 7 -6.09 16.76 -14.76
N GLU A 8 -5.70 17.77 -13.97
CA GLU A 8 -5.24 17.63 -12.59
C GLU A 8 -6.37 17.13 -11.66
N GLU A 9 -7.55 17.76 -11.73
CA GLU A 9 -8.72 17.33 -10.95
C GLU A 9 -9.12 15.89 -11.28
N TYR A 10 -9.05 15.52 -12.56
CA TYR A 10 -9.31 14.15 -13.00
C TYR A 10 -8.31 13.17 -12.39
N GLN A 11 -7.01 13.48 -12.44
CA GLN A 11 -5.97 12.63 -11.87
C GLN A 11 -6.13 12.44 -10.36
N ILE A 12 -6.46 13.52 -9.62
CA ILE A 12 -6.71 13.44 -8.17
C ILE A 12 -7.91 12.53 -7.89
N ARG A 13 -9.01 12.69 -8.63
CA ARG A 13 -10.21 11.86 -8.48
C ARG A 13 -9.93 10.39 -8.81
N MET A 14 -9.15 10.11 -9.85
CA MET A 14 -8.75 8.76 -10.22
C MET A 14 -7.89 8.11 -9.13
N LYS A 15 -6.90 8.83 -8.58
CA LYS A 15 -6.09 8.33 -7.45
C LYS A 15 -6.95 8.03 -6.22
N ALA A 16 -7.85 8.95 -5.85
CA ALA A 16 -8.76 8.75 -4.73
C ALA A 16 -9.68 7.53 -4.95
N TYR A 17 -10.16 7.34 -6.18
CA TYR A 17 -10.95 6.16 -6.53
C TYR A 17 -10.13 4.87 -6.39
N SER A 18 -8.89 4.84 -6.90
CA SER A 18 -7.99 3.69 -6.76
C SER A 18 -7.68 3.36 -5.29
N LEU A 19 -7.46 4.37 -4.43
CA LEU A 19 -7.27 4.16 -3.00
C LEU A 19 -8.51 3.55 -2.34
N ARG A 20 -9.71 4.03 -2.71
CA ARG A 20 -10.97 3.46 -2.21
C ARG A 20 -11.14 1.99 -2.63
N GLN A 21 -10.75 1.65 -3.86
CA GLN A 21 -10.77 0.26 -4.32
C GLN A 21 -9.75 -0.60 -3.55
N LEU A 22 -8.56 -0.06 -3.25
CA LEU A 22 -7.57 -0.75 -2.43
C LEU A 22 -8.09 -1.07 -1.02
N ASP A 23 -8.87 -0.16 -0.40
CA ASP A 23 -9.52 -0.43 0.89
C ASP A 23 -10.55 -1.57 0.82
N GLU A 24 -11.28 -1.66 -0.29
CA GLU A 24 -12.23 -2.76 -0.54
C GLU A 24 -11.49 -4.08 -0.73
N GLU A 25 -10.42 -4.09 -1.53
CA GLU A 25 -9.54 -5.25 -1.71
C GLU A 25 -8.92 -5.70 -0.38
N TYR A 26 -8.43 -4.77 0.46
CA TYR A 26 -7.88 -5.09 1.77
C TYR A 26 -8.87 -5.87 2.63
N LYS A 27 -10.15 -5.46 2.66
CA LYS A 27 -11.19 -6.16 3.42
C LYS A 27 -11.43 -7.56 2.87
N LEU A 28 -11.47 -7.72 1.56
CA LEU A 28 -11.65 -9.02 0.90
C LEU A 28 -10.46 -9.94 1.18
N HIS A 29 -9.23 -9.43 1.07
CA HIS A 29 -8.02 -10.19 1.41
C HIS A 29 -8.00 -10.58 2.88
N LYS A 30 -8.41 -9.69 3.79
CA LYS A 30 -8.49 -10.00 5.22
C LYS A 30 -9.49 -11.13 5.49
N LEU A 31 -10.65 -11.10 4.85
CA LEU A 31 -11.63 -12.18 4.93
C LEU A 31 -11.06 -13.49 4.38
N ALA A 32 -10.45 -13.46 3.19
CA ALA A 32 -9.83 -14.63 2.57
C ALA A 32 -8.73 -15.22 3.46
N TRP A 33 -7.92 -14.37 4.10
CA TRP A 33 -6.90 -14.79 5.06
C TRP A 33 -7.53 -15.44 6.29
N GLN A 34 -8.60 -14.89 6.86
CA GLN A 34 -9.30 -15.51 8.00
C GLN A 34 -9.90 -16.88 7.64
N ILE A 35 -10.51 -17.00 6.45
CA ILE A 35 -11.01 -18.28 5.94
C ILE A 35 -9.85 -19.27 5.76
N ASN A 36 -8.74 -18.81 5.19
CA ASN A 36 -7.55 -19.62 5.01
C ASN A 36 -7.02 -20.08 6.38
N GLN A 37 -6.86 -19.20 7.37
CA GLN A 37 -6.41 -19.59 8.71
C GLN A 37 -7.36 -20.57 9.41
N ALA A 38 -8.67 -20.46 9.18
CA ALA A 38 -9.66 -21.39 9.73
C ALA A 38 -9.63 -22.78 9.07
N GLN A 39 -9.20 -22.85 7.80
CA GLN A 39 -9.16 -24.09 7.00
C GLN A 39 -7.76 -24.69 6.88
N ALA A 40 -6.70 -23.89 7.05
CA ALA A 40 -5.31 -24.24 6.82
C ALA A 40 -4.69 -24.89 8.06
N ALA A 41 -5.06 -26.15 8.28
CA ALA A 41 -4.13 -27.13 8.79
C ALA A 41 -3.54 -27.86 7.57
N ASP A 42 -2.22 -27.77 7.33
CA ASP A 42 -1.58 -28.75 6.44
C ASP A 42 -1.77 -30.18 7.01
N LYS A 43 -1.29 -31.24 6.33
CA LYS A 43 -1.36 -32.62 6.87
C LYS A 43 -0.67 -32.79 8.25
N LYS A 44 0.04 -31.76 8.74
CA LYS A 44 0.73 -31.64 10.03
C LYS A 44 0.22 -30.44 10.89
N GLY A 45 -0.87 -29.77 10.52
CA GLY A 45 -1.46 -28.64 11.25
C GLY A 45 -0.85 -27.24 11.03
N LYS A 46 0.05 -27.02 10.05
CA LYS A 46 0.78 -25.74 9.93
C LYS A 46 0.19 -24.80 8.86
N ALA A 47 0.01 -23.52 9.21
CA ALA A 47 -0.46 -22.48 8.30
C ALA A 47 0.58 -22.12 7.23
N VAL A 48 0.15 -21.97 5.97
CA VAL A 48 0.99 -21.63 4.81
C VAL A 48 1.50 -20.19 4.89
N TYR A 49 0.65 -19.25 5.30
CA TYR A 49 1.02 -17.86 5.57
C TYR A 49 1.01 -17.64 7.08
N ARG A 50 2.12 -17.11 7.63
CA ARG A 50 2.21 -16.87 9.08
C ARG A 50 1.64 -15.53 9.48
N ARG A 51 1.77 -14.52 8.62
CA ARG A 51 1.25 -13.17 8.83
C ARG A 51 0.37 -12.77 7.66
N PHE A 52 -0.58 -11.87 7.94
CA PHE A 52 -1.41 -11.30 6.89
C PHE A 52 -0.59 -10.55 5.84
N ASP A 53 0.45 -9.83 6.26
CA ASP A 53 1.31 -9.06 5.35
C ASP A 53 2.09 -9.94 4.35
N ASP A 54 2.30 -11.22 4.69
CA ASP A 54 2.88 -12.22 3.78
C ASP A 54 1.89 -12.60 2.66
N PHE A 55 0.58 -12.51 2.94
CA PHE A 55 -0.51 -12.79 2.01
C PHE A 55 -0.90 -11.55 1.19
N PHE A 56 -0.95 -10.37 1.83
CA PHE A 56 -1.32 -9.11 1.19
C PHE A 56 -0.59 -7.91 1.80
N ASN A 57 0.22 -7.22 0.98
CA ASN A 57 0.98 -6.05 1.40
C ASN A 57 0.30 -4.75 0.94
N PHE A 58 -0.52 -4.18 1.83
CA PHE A 58 -1.26 -2.94 1.57
C PHE A 58 -0.34 -1.76 1.23
N LYS A 59 0.71 -1.54 2.02
CA LYS A 59 1.63 -0.40 1.85
C LYS A 59 2.29 -0.40 0.47
N LYS A 60 2.69 -1.57 -0.02
CA LYS A 60 3.26 -1.72 -1.37
C LYS A 60 2.27 -1.35 -2.47
N MET A 61 0.98 -1.64 -2.29
CA MET A 61 -0.06 -1.32 -3.27
C MET A 61 -0.43 0.17 -3.21
N GLU A 62 -0.53 0.74 -2.02
CA GLU A 62 -0.74 2.18 -1.82
C GLU A 62 0.36 3.01 -2.47
N GLN A 63 1.64 2.64 -2.26
CA GLN A 63 2.78 3.31 -2.88
C GLN A 63 2.72 3.28 -4.42
N ARG A 64 2.25 2.18 -5.01
CA ARG A 64 2.05 2.09 -6.47
C ARG A 64 0.98 3.04 -6.97
N ILE A 65 -0.11 3.23 -6.23
CA ILE A 65 -1.20 4.16 -6.58
C ILE A 65 -0.74 5.60 -6.46
N LEU A 66 -0.01 5.92 -5.38
CA LEU A 66 0.50 7.27 -5.14
C LEU A 66 1.66 7.63 -6.07
N GLY A 67 2.34 6.63 -6.65
CA GLY A 67 3.52 6.80 -7.50
C GLY A 67 4.78 7.13 -6.72
N THR A 68 4.78 6.92 -5.40
CA THR A 68 5.93 7.11 -4.52
C THR A 68 6.81 5.86 -4.56
N ARG A 69 8.07 6.03 -4.95
CA ARG A 69 9.07 4.98 -4.80
C ARG A 69 9.48 4.90 -3.32
N PRO A 70 9.92 3.74 -2.81
CA PRO A 70 10.42 3.61 -1.44
C PRO A 70 11.54 4.62 -1.13
N GLU A 71 12.33 4.95 -2.15
CA GLU A 71 13.43 5.91 -2.13
C GLU A 71 12.94 7.36 -1.85
N ASP A 72 11.70 7.69 -2.25
CA ASP A 72 11.08 8.99 -2.01
C ASP A 72 10.60 9.16 -0.56
N GLU A 73 10.30 8.06 0.15
CA GLU A 73 10.01 8.08 1.61
C GLU A 73 11.29 8.32 2.42
N VAL A 74 12.41 7.71 2.01
CA VAL A 74 13.71 7.87 2.66
C VAL A 74 14.23 9.30 2.55
N LEU A 75 13.99 9.98 1.42
CA LEU A 75 14.34 11.39 1.21
C LEU A 75 13.42 12.37 1.96
N LYS A 76 12.19 11.97 2.31
CA LYS A 76 11.26 12.79 3.10
C LYS A 76 11.54 12.74 4.60
N ASP A 77 12.31 11.77 5.08
CA ASP A 77 12.80 11.79 6.44
C ASP A 77 13.83 12.91 6.59
N LYS A 78 13.34 14.09 6.99
CA LYS A 78 14.11 15.31 7.25
C LYS A 78 15.38 15.04 8.08
N SER A 79 15.33 14.05 8.97
CA SER A 79 16.46 13.61 9.78
C SER A 79 17.62 13.10 8.93
N LEU A 80 17.33 12.27 7.93
CA LEU A 80 18.35 11.64 7.09
C LEU A 80 18.94 12.64 6.07
N SER A 81 18.11 13.52 5.51
CA SER A 81 18.58 14.59 4.63
C SER A 81 19.50 15.57 5.36
N ASP A 82 19.17 15.91 6.61
CA ASP A 82 19.99 16.79 7.45
C ASP A 82 21.33 16.14 7.85
N MET A 83 21.35 14.82 8.06
CA MET A 83 22.60 14.08 8.35
C MET A 83 23.53 14.03 7.13
N MET A 84 22.99 13.83 5.93
CA MET A 84 23.75 13.80 4.67
C MET A 84 24.36 15.18 4.35
N LEU A 85 23.63 16.26 4.62
CA LEU A 85 24.11 17.64 4.44
C LEU A 85 25.19 18.03 5.47
N LYS A 86 25.09 17.56 6.71
CA LYS A 86 26.06 17.87 7.77
C LYS A 86 27.40 17.13 7.66
N SER A 87 27.40 15.98 6.98
CA SER A 87 28.60 15.14 6.85
C SER A 87 29.54 15.59 5.73
N ASN A 88 29.13 16.58 4.92
CA ASN A 88 29.89 17.10 3.78
C ASN A 88 30.62 18.42 4.11
N LYS A 89 31.03 18.60 5.37
CA LYS A 89 31.67 19.82 5.89
C LYS A 89 33.07 19.55 6.41
#